data_AF-A0A8S3IGT4-F1
#
_entry.id   AF-A0A8S3IGT4-F1
#
_cell.length_a   1.000
_cell.length_b   1.000
_cell.length_c   1.000
_cell.angle_alpha   90.00
_cell.angle_beta   90.00
_cell.angle_gamma   90.00
#
_symmetry.space_group_name_H-M   'P 1'
#
loop_
_entity.id
_entity.type
_entity.pdbx_description
1 polymer ?
#
loop_
_entity_poly.entity_id
_entity_poly.type
_entity_poly.pdbx_seq_one_letter_code
_entity_poly.pdbx_strand_id
1 'polypeptide(L)'
;MNALWPTNLKFNRPNADKNNYYYYDAIQITVHISSGYIFTSKSYFGAVGYLYEKSFDPVNPSNNLVTSGDVVGINGEFEMDVSLLNDRTYILVVTSSQPLRTGVFWIWGRGRAPLTLTSSASSSGKSVTNSENNSIF
;
A
#
# COMPACT_ATOMS: atom_id res chain seq x y z
N MET A 1 3.89 23.21 10.36
CA MET A 1 3.55 22.17 11.36
C MET A 1 3.88 20.83 10.74
N ASN A 2 4.93 20.15 11.24
CA ASN A 2 5.38 18.88 10.69
C ASN A 2 4.68 17.76 11.48
N ALA A 3 3.73 17.06 10.86
CA ALA A 3 3.14 15.87 11.45
C ALA A 3 4.21 14.76 11.47
N LEU A 4 4.74 14.48 12.66
CA LEU A 4 5.60 13.32 12.91
C LEU A 4 4.69 12.09 13.03
N TRP A 5 4.52 11.35 11.95
CA TRP A 5 3.83 10.06 12.00
C TRP A 5 4.65 9.08 12.85
N PRO A 6 4.08 8.45 13.90
CA PRO A 6 4.81 7.51 14.73
C PRO A 6 5.33 6.34 13.88
N THR A 7 6.59 5.94 14.06
CA THR A 7 7.05 4.62 13.62
C THR A 7 6.37 3.56 14.50
N ASN A 8 5.97 2.40 13.95
CA ASN A 8 5.29 1.30 14.63
C ASN A 8 3.77 1.43 14.84
N LEU A 9 3.06 2.08 13.91
CA LEU A 9 1.59 2.07 13.91
C LEU A 9 1.05 0.66 13.69
N LYS A 10 -0.03 0.34 14.41
CA LYS A 10 -0.68 -0.96 14.37
C LYS A 10 -2.17 -0.79 14.11
N PHE A 11 -2.76 -1.79 13.46
CA PHE A 11 -4.20 -1.89 13.30
C PHE A 11 -4.64 -3.36 13.30
N ASN A 12 -5.93 -3.58 13.51
CA ASN A 12 -6.55 -4.87 13.22
C ASN A 12 -6.92 -4.89 11.74
N ARG A 13 -6.50 -5.89 10.97
CA ARG A 13 -6.82 -5.92 9.53
C ARG A 13 -8.31 -6.18 9.30
N PRO A 14 -8.90 -5.70 8.20
CA PRO A 14 -10.23 -6.13 7.77
C PRO A 14 -10.32 -7.66 7.79
N ASN A 15 -11.38 -8.19 8.41
CA ASN A 15 -11.66 -9.63 8.52
C ASN A 15 -10.63 -10.47 9.32
N ALA A 16 -9.69 -9.87 10.06
CA ALA A 16 -8.81 -10.60 10.96
C ALA A 16 -9.45 -10.81 12.36
N ASP A 17 -8.94 -11.77 13.13
CA ASP A 17 -9.32 -11.92 14.53
C ASP A 17 -9.07 -10.61 15.30
N LYS A 18 -10.05 -10.16 16.10
CA LYS A 18 -10.01 -8.87 16.80
C LYS A 18 -8.82 -8.70 17.76
N ASN A 19 -8.20 -9.80 18.18
CA ASN A 19 -7.06 -9.80 19.11
C ASN A 19 -5.71 -9.70 18.39
N ASN A 20 -5.69 -9.71 17.05
CA ASN A 20 -4.48 -9.68 16.26
C ASN A 20 -4.19 -8.27 15.73
N TYR A 21 -3.02 -7.75 16.06
CA TYR A 21 -2.53 -6.45 15.60
C TYR A 21 -1.38 -6.60 14.62
N TYR A 22 -1.39 -5.75 13.59
CA TYR A 22 -0.45 -5.80 12.49
C TYR A 22 0.18 -4.43 12.32
N TYR A 23 1.50 -4.40 12.18
CA TYR A 23 2.20 -3.18 11.81
C TYR A 23 1.82 -2.79 10.38
N TYR A 24 1.75 -1.49 10.11
CA TYR A 24 1.43 -1.03 8.77
C TYR A 24 2.22 0.20 8.36
N ASP A 25 2.32 0.37 7.05
CA ASP A 25 2.75 1.58 6.40
C ASP A 25 1.64 2.11 5.50
N ALA A 26 1.38 3.41 5.56
CA ALA A 26 0.45 4.09 4.68
C ALA A 26 1.20 4.85 3.59
N ILE A 27 0.82 4.61 2.35
CA ILE A 27 1.41 5.22 1.15
C ILE A 27 0.30 5.96 0.44
N GLN A 28 0.41 7.28 0.37
CA GLN A 28 -0.51 8.07 -0.44
C GLN A 28 -0.21 7.83 -1.91
N ILE A 29 -1.27 7.64 -2.69
CA ILE A 29 -1.20 7.50 -4.14
C ILE A 29 -1.80 8.76 -4.75
N THR A 30 -1.03 9.40 -5.64
CA THR A 30 -1.54 10.46 -6.51
C THR A 30 -1.68 9.91 -7.92
N VAL A 31 -2.90 9.94 -8.42
CA VAL A 31 -3.28 9.47 -9.75
C VAL A 31 -3.36 10.67 -10.68
N HIS A 32 -2.65 10.61 -11.81
CA HIS A 32 -2.64 11.74 -12.76
C HIS A 32 -3.67 11.59 -13.87
N ILE A 33 -4.03 10.36 -14.23
CA ILE A 33 -5.01 10.04 -15.29
C ILE A 33 -5.94 8.93 -14.78
N SER A 34 -7.25 9.13 -14.93
CA SER A 34 -8.24 8.11 -14.56
C SER A 34 -8.10 6.86 -15.44
N SER A 35 -7.74 5.72 -14.85
CA SER A 35 -7.47 4.48 -15.58
C SER A 35 -7.39 3.25 -14.67
N GLY A 36 -7.15 2.09 -15.30
CA GLY A 36 -6.76 0.85 -14.60
C GLY A 36 -5.28 0.87 -14.21
N TYR A 37 -5.01 0.44 -12.99
CA TYR A 37 -3.69 0.37 -12.38
C TYR A 37 -3.50 -0.96 -11.68
N ILE A 38 -2.30 -1.52 -11.83
CA ILE A 38 -1.87 -2.73 -11.14
C ILE A 38 -0.79 -2.36 -10.13
N PHE A 39 -1.04 -2.62 -8.85
CA PHE A 39 -0.04 -2.53 -7.78
C PHE A 39 0.51 -3.91 -7.48
N THR A 40 1.83 -4.00 -7.38
CA THR A 40 2.53 -5.22 -7.00
C THR A 40 3.49 -4.92 -5.85
N SER A 41 3.72 -5.92 -5.03
CA SER A 41 4.72 -5.85 -3.97
C SER A 41 5.82 -6.88 -4.14
N LYS A 42 6.96 -6.64 -3.49
CA LYS A 42 7.93 -7.67 -3.16
C LYS A 42 8.24 -7.58 -1.68
N SER A 43 8.16 -8.70 -0.99
CA SER A 43 8.44 -8.79 0.44
C SER A 43 8.95 -10.18 0.79
N TYR A 44 9.57 -10.31 1.96
CA TYR A 44 9.93 -11.62 2.53
C TYR A 44 9.07 -11.96 3.74
N PHE A 45 7.99 -11.19 3.97
CA PHE A 45 7.17 -11.31 5.17
C PHE A 45 5.69 -11.63 4.95
N GLY A 46 5.31 -11.95 3.70
CA GLY A 46 3.92 -12.15 3.35
C GLY A 46 3.15 -10.83 3.42
N ALA A 47 3.52 -9.88 2.56
CA ALA A 47 2.87 -8.58 2.50
C ALA A 47 1.40 -8.70 2.05
N VAL A 48 0.55 -7.88 2.64
CA VAL A 48 -0.86 -7.73 2.29
C VAL A 48 -1.13 -6.25 2.06
N GLY A 49 -1.80 -5.93 0.95
CA GLY A 49 -2.17 -4.57 0.58
C GLY A 49 -3.66 -4.32 0.78
N TYR A 50 -4.01 -3.16 1.33
CA TYR A 50 -5.38 -2.65 1.40
C TYR A 50 -5.42 -1.25 0.80
N LEU A 51 -6.31 -1.02 -0.15
CA LEU A 51 -6.48 0.28 -0.79
C LEU A 51 -7.70 0.99 -0.23
N TYR A 52 -7.50 2.23 0.19
CA TYR A 52 -8.54 3.10 0.73
C TYR A 52 -8.73 4.32 -0.17
N GLU A 53 -9.96 4.79 -0.26
CA GLU A 53 -10.30 6.09 -0.86
C GLU A 53 -10.44 7.16 0.24
N LYS A 54 -10.09 8.42 -0.03
CA LYS A 54 -10.20 9.58 0.87
C LYS A 54 -9.30 9.53 2.11
N SER A 55 -9.47 8.53 2.98
CA SER A 55 -8.73 8.38 4.23
C SER A 55 -8.69 6.93 4.71
N PHE A 56 -7.64 6.62 5.49
CA PHE A 56 -7.49 5.38 6.22
C PHE A 56 -7.59 5.65 7.72
N ASP A 57 -8.46 4.90 8.40
CA ASP A 57 -8.62 4.95 9.86
C ASP A 57 -8.21 3.58 10.47
N PRO A 58 -7.09 3.51 11.22
CA PRO A 58 -6.65 2.25 11.83
C PRO A 58 -7.59 1.75 12.94
N VAL A 59 -8.49 2.58 13.47
CA VAL A 59 -9.52 2.18 14.44
C VAL A 59 -10.70 1.52 13.73
N ASN A 60 -11.05 2.01 12.55
CA ASN A 60 -12.16 1.52 11.72
C ASN A 60 -11.67 1.15 10.30
N PRO A 61 -10.89 0.06 10.17
CA PRO A 61 -10.16 -0.29 8.95
C PRO A 61 -11.05 -0.81 7.82
N SER A 62 -12.35 -0.98 8.06
CA SER A 62 -13.32 -1.28 6.99
C SER A 62 -13.85 -0.01 6.33
N ASN A 63 -13.68 1.17 6.95
CA ASN A 63 -14.17 2.42 6.38
C ASN A 63 -13.33 2.83 5.17
N ASN A 64 -14.01 3.24 4.11
CA ASN A 64 -13.43 3.63 2.82
C ASN A 64 -12.53 2.58 2.14
N LEU A 65 -12.60 1.31 2.57
CA LEU A 65 -11.88 0.23 1.91
C LEU A 65 -12.45 0.05 0.49
N VAL A 66 -11.59 0.20 -0.52
CA VAL A 66 -11.93 -0.03 -1.93
C VAL A 66 -11.73 -1.49 -2.27
N THR A 67 -10.54 -2.00 -1.98
CA THR A 67 -10.16 -3.39 -2.29
C THR A 67 -8.93 -3.81 -1.48
N SER A 68 -8.64 -5.11 -1.47
CA SER A 68 -7.42 -5.70 -0.93
C SER A 68 -6.67 -6.45 -2.03
N GLY A 69 -5.34 -6.53 -1.90
CA GLY A 69 -4.52 -7.29 -2.83
C GLY A 69 -4.62 -8.79 -2.58
N ASP A 70 -4.63 -9.56 -3.65
CA ASP A 70 -4.57 -11.02 -3.60
C ASP A 70 -3.14 -11.46 -3.32
N VAL A 71 -2.99 -12.49 -2.48
CA VAL A 71 -1.68 -13.09 -2.21
C VAL A 71 -1.24 -13.87 -3.44
N VAL A 72 -0.09 -13.50 -4.00
CA VAL A 72 0.57 -14.11 -5.14
C VAL A 72 1.99 -14.54 -4.78
N GLY A 73 2.52 -15.50 -5.54
CA GLY A 73 3.90 -15.96 -5.39
C GLY A 73 4.17 -16.78 -4.11
N ILE A 74 5.43 -17.17 -3.94
CA ILE A 74 5.87 -18.04 -2.83
C ILE A 74 6.23 -17.26 -1.56
N ASN A 75 6.58 -15.96 -1.68
CA ASN A 75 6.96 -15.16 -0.52
C ASN A 75 5.78 -14.35 0.05
N GLY A 76 4.58 -14.57 -0.51
CA GLY A 76 3.37 -13.83 -0.19
C GLY A 76 3.47 -12.37 -0.60
N GLU A 77 3.91 -12.13 -1.84
CA GLU A 77 3.69 -10.85 -2.49
C GLU A 77 2.18 -10.62 -2.68
N PHE A 78 1.72 -9.37 -2.72
CA PHE A 78 0.38 -9.06 -3.22
C PHE A 78 0.40 -8.43 -4.62
N GLU A 79 -0.66 -8.70 -5.38
CA GLU A 79 -1.04 -7.99 -6.59
C GLU A 79 -2.47 -7.45 -6.46
N MET A 80 -2.73 -6.28 -7.03
CA MET A 80 -4.03 -5.62 -6.98
C MET A 80 -4.28 -4.89 -8.30
N ASP A 81 -5.34 -5.26 -9.01
CA ASP A 81 -5.83 -4.55 -10.20
C ASP A 81 -7.05 -3.69 -9.81
N VAL A 82 -6.97 -2.39 -10.11
CA VAL A 82 -7.98 -1.42 -9.67
C VAL A 82 -8.11 -0.25 -10.64
N SER A 83 -9.34 0.21 -10.85
CA SER A 83 -9.61 1.46 -11.58
C SER A 83 -9.60 2.65 -10.62
N LEU A 84 -8.72 3.63 -10.88
CA LEU A 84 -8.58 4.84 -10.07
C LEU A 84 -8.92 6.10 -10.87
N LEU A 85 -9.46 7.10 -10.17
CA LEU A 85 -9.78 8.43 -10.69
C LEU A 85 -8.74 9.47 -10.23
N ASN A 86 -8.38 10.42 -11.11
CA ASN A 86 -7.30 11.39 -10.87
C ASN A 86 -7.64 12.55 -9.90
N ASP A 87 -8.91 12.75 -9.58
CA ASP A 87 -9.41 13.79 -8.66
C ASP A 87 -9.66 13.27 -7.24
N ARG A 88 -9.11 12.08 -6.92
CA ARG A 88 -9.32 11.41 -5.64
C ARG A 88 -8.01 11.12 -4.93
N THR A 89 -8.07 11.15 -3.61
CA THR A 89 -6.98 10.70 -2.74
C THR A 89 -7.14 9.21 -2.50
N TYR A 90 -6.07 8.44 -2.72
CA TYR A 90 -6.02 7.04 -2.31
C TYR A 90 -4.86 6.79 -1.35
N ILE A 91 -5.05 5.82 -0.45
CA ILE A 91 -4.03 5.39 0.51
C ILE A 91 -3.89 3.88 0.37
N LEU A 92 -2.71 3.43 -0.02
CA LEU A 92 -2.33 2.02 0.04
C LEU A 92 -1.71 1.74 1.40
N VAL A 93 -2.37 0.90 2.18
CA VAL A 93 -1.85 0.38 3.44
C VAL A 93 -1.20 -0.96 3.18
N VAL A 94 0.09 -1.06 3.50
CA VAL A 94 0.86 -2.30 3.41
C VAL A 94 1.08 -2.86 4.80
N THR A 95 0.82 -4.14 4.98
CA THR A 95 0.94 -4.85 6.26
C THR A 95 1.35 -6.30 6.04
N SER A 96 1.42 -7.11 7.09
CA SER A 96 1.82 -8.52 7.04
C SER A 96 0.63 -9.47 7.15
N SER A 97 0.79 -10.69 6.61
CA SER A 97 -0.19 -11.76 6.73
C SER A 97 -0.26 -12.37 8.13
N GLN A 98 0.79 -12.18 8.93
CA GLN A 98 0.92 -12.70 10.30
C GLN A 98 1.04 -11.54 11.31
N PRO A 99 0.43 -11.67 12.51
CA PRO A 99 0.45 -10.60 13.51
C PRO A 99 1.87 -10.19 13.88
N LEU A 100 2.06 -8.88 14.13
CA LEU A 100 3.31 -8.30 14.62
C LEU A 100 4.56 -8.56 13.75
N ARG A 101 4.41 -9.04 12.53
CA ARG A 101 5.53 -9.26 11.60
C ARG A 101 5.82 -7.98 10.81
N THR A 102 7.10 -7.64 10.66
CA THR A 102 7.60 -6.52 9.86
C THR A 102 8.71 -6.98 8.93
N GLY A 103 9.08 -6.14 7.98
CA GLY A 103 10.23 -6.37 7.11
C GLY A 103 10.33 -5.31 6.03
N VAL A 104 11.41 -5.38 5.27
CA VAL A 104 11.59 -4.54 4.08
C VAL A 104 10.65 -5.04 2.98
N PHE A 105 10.05 -4.09 2.26
CA PHE A 105 9.26 -4.36 1.08
C PHE A 105 9.46 -3.26 0.04
N TRP A 106 9.07 -3.59 -1.19
CA TRP A 106 8.99 -2.67 -2.31
C TRP A 106 7.60 -2.74 -2.91
N ILE A 107 7.11 -1.61 -3.41
CA ILE A 107 5.83 -1.48 -4.11
C ILE A 107 6.09 -0.86 -5.47
N TRP A 108 5.43 -1.38 -6.49
CA TRP A 108 5.38 -0.80 -7.82
C TRP A 108 3.93 -0.64 -8.26
N GLY A 109 3.66 0.45 -8.96
CA GLY A 109 2.38 0.68 -9.63
C GLY A 109 2.60 0.85 -11.13
N ARG A 110 1.84 0.13 -11.94
CA ARG A 110 1.86 0.25 -13.41
C ARG A 110 0.45 0.52 -13.94
N GLY A 111 0.36 1.29 -15.01
CA GLY A 111 -0.91 1.63 -15.66
C GLY A 111 -0.67 2.41 -16.94
N ARG A 112 -1.74 2.91 -17.56
CA ARG A 112 -1.66 3.70 -18.80
C ARG A 112 -0.92 5.03 -18.64
N ALA A 113 -0.80 5.52 -17.41
CA ALA A 113 -0.12 6.78 -17.09
C ALA A 113 0.74 6.61 -15.83
N PRO A 114 1.77 7.45 -15.64
CA PRO A 114 2.50 7.50 -14.39
C PRO A 114 1.58 7.75 -13.19
N LEU A 115 1.99 7.26 -12.03
CA LEU A 115 1.41 7.58 -10.72
C LEU A 115 2.53 7.93 -9.75
N THR A 116 2.19 8.60 -8.65
CA THR A 116 3.16 8.95 -7.61
C THR A 116 2.81 8.24 -6.32
N LEU A 117 3.80 7.57 -5.72
CA LEU A 117 3.72 6.92 -4.42
C LEU A 117 4.49 7.74 -3.39
N THR A 118 3.79 8.28 -2.40
CA THR A 118 4.39 9.09 -1.33
C THR A 118 4.14 8.41 0.01
N SER A 119 5.19 7.81 0.60
CA SER A 119 5.09 7.22 1.93
C SER A 119 5.08 8.29 3.02
N SER A 120 4.22 8.16 4.02
CA SER A 120 4.12 9.12 5.13
C SER A 120 5.08 8.88 6.31
N ALA A 121 6.01 7.91 6.24
CA ALA A 121 6.95 7.62 7.33
C ALA A 121 8.41 7.92 6.97
N SER A 122 9.08 8.73 7.82
CA SER A 122 10.51 9.05 7.74
C SER A 122 11.37 7.78 7.73
N SER A 123 12.35 7.77 6.85
CA SER A 123 13.25 6.69 6.53
C SER A 123 13.99 6.09 7.74
N SER A 124 13.86 4.78 7.92
CA SER A 124 15.06 3.93 7.88
C SER A 124 14.80 2.79 6.90
N GLY A 125 15.39 2.90 5.70
CA GLY A 125 15.45 1.80 4.72
C GLY A 125 14.48 1.83 3.53
N LYS A 126 13.71 2.90 3.27
CA LYS A 126 12.76 2.92 2.13
C LYS A 126 13.31 3.70 0.94
N SER A 127 13.77 3.00 -0.09
CA SER A 127 13.96 3.57 -1.43
C SER A 127 12.72 3.29 -2.26
N VAL A 128 11.93 4.34 -2.52
CA VAL A 128 10.89 4.33 -3.55
C VAL A 128 11.59 4.71 -4.86
N THR A 129 11.70 3.77 -5.79
CA THR A 129 12.24 4.05 -7.13
C THR A 129 11.07 4.21 -8.10
N ASN A 130 10.92 5.41 -8.67
CA ASN A 130 10.10 5.62 -9.86
C ASN A 130 10.80 4.89 -11.01
N SER A 131 10.20 3.85 -11.57
CA SER A 131 10.71 3.31 -12.84
C SER A 131 10.27 4.25 -13.96
N GLU A 132 11.21 5.06 -14.45
CA GLU A 132 11.06 5.74 -15.74
C GLU A 132 10.96 4.67 -16.84
N ASN A 133 9.94 4.82 -17.69
CA ASN A 133 9.74 3.97 -18.86
C ASN A 133 10.96 4.07 -19.78
N ASN A 134 11.80 3.03 -19.82
CA ASN A 134 12.67 2.81 -20.98
C ASN A 134 11.86 2.12 -22.07
N SER A 135 11.23 2.95 -22.89
CA SER A 135 10.77 2.56 -24.23
C SER A 135 11.99 2.27 -25.09
N ILE A 136 12.15 1.02 -25.54
CA ILE A 136 12.91 0.69 -26.74
C ILE A 136 12.15 -0.40 -27.48
N PHE A 137 12.03 -0.18 -28.79
CA PHE A 137 11.25 -0.86 -29.83
C PHE A 137 10.99 -2.36 -29.65
#